data_AF-A0A822DRP0-F1
#
_entry.id   AF-A0A822DRP0-F1
#
_cell.length_a   1.000
_cell.length_b   1.000
_cell.length_c   1.000
_cell.angle_alpha   90.00
_cell.angle_beta   90.00
_cell.angle_gamma   90.00
#
_symmetry.space_group_name_H-M   'P 1'
#
loop_
_entity.id
_entity.type
_entity.pdbx_description
1 polymer ?
#
loop_
_entity_poly.entity_id
_entity_poly.type
_entity_poly.pdbx_seq_one_letter_code
_entity_poly.pdbx_strand_id
1 'polypeptide(L)'
;MQELFRLIEKVDDAAHLIKDKNIILFLGETGSGKSTTIHFLAGSQMKHIVVNGLNHITPINIKNSDLKKVTTSPFARSETRYITTVTVNFKHIGGFTDGDIILCDTPGFEDTNGPEVDIANGIGVVRAVKGCKSVKPVVLISYKSIGDRCRGVKELAHVVVGLIPGIKDNIKAFSYIFTKFPDSEKQTIHAY
;
A
#
# COMPACT_ATOMS: atom_id res chain seq x y z
N MET A 1 -25.18 -6.82 8.66
CA MET A 1 -24.98 -5.95 9.83
C MET A 1 -23.72 -6.31 10.62
N GLN A 2 -23.48 -7.59 10.96
CA GLN A 2 -22.26 -8.02 11.68
C GLN A 2 -20.94 -7.70 10.95
N GLU A 3 -20.86 -7.87 9.62
CA GLU A 3 -19.61 -7.58 8.88
C GLU A 3 -19.25 -6.09 8.88
N LEU A 4 -20.24 -5.19 8.84
CA LEU A 4 -19.99 -3.74 8.91
C LEU A 4 -19.37 -3.34 10.24
N PHE A 5 -19.88 -3.87 11.36
CA PHE A 5 -19.31 -3.63 12.68
C PHE A 5 -17.88 -4.18 12.80
N ARG A 6 -17.63 -5.37 12.25
CA ARG A 6 -16.28 -5.95 12.21
C ARG A 6 -15.31 -5.07 11.42
N LEU A 7 -15.75 -4.49 10.30
CA LEU A 7 -14.93 -3.58 9.50
C LEU A 7 -14.63 -2.27 10.24
N ILE A 8 -15.61 -1.72 10.94
CA ILE A 8 -15.43 -0.50 11.76
C ILE A 8 -14.42 -0.77 12.89
N GLU A 9 -14.56 -1.88 13.61
CA GLU A 9 -13.64 -2.27 14.67
C GLU A 9 -12.19 -2.40 14.16
N LYS A 10 -12.00 -2.96 12.96
CA LYS A 10 -10.67 -3.05 12.34
C LYS A 10 -10.09 -1.69 11.96
N VAL A 11 -10.92 -0.73 11.55
CA VAL A 11 -10.48 0.65 11.29
C VAL A 11 -10.06 1.32 12.60
N ASP A 12 -10.82 1.13 13.67
CA ASP A 12 -10.51 1.70 14.99
C ASP A 12 -9.23 1.08 15.60
N ASP A 13 -9.06 -0.25 15.49
CA ASP A 13 -7.83 -0.96 15.86
C ASP A 13 -6.61 -0.35 15.15
N ALA A 14 -6.70 -0.18 13.82
CA ALA A 14 -5.62 0.39 13.03
C ALA A 14 -5.33 1.84 13.43
N ALA A 15 -6.36 2.65 13.64
CA ALA A 15 -6.24 4.03 14.10
C ALA A 15 -5.53 4.14 15.45
N HIS A 16 -5.85 3.25 16.39
CA HIS A 16 -5.18 3.18 17.69
C HIS A 16 -3.69 2.84 17.57
N LEU A 17 -3.32 1.89 16.70
CA LEU A 17 -1.93 1.48 16.51
C LEU A 17 -1.05 2.58 15.90
N ILE A 18 -1.62 3.43 15.05
CA ILE A 18 -0.89 4.50 14.34
C ILE A 18 -0.98 5.87 15.00
N LYS A 19 -1.79 5.99 16.07
CA LYS A 19 -1.96 7.24 16.80
C LYS A 19 -0.62 7.76 17.33
N ASP A 20 -0.33 9.04 17.08
CA ASP A 20 0.90 9.74 17.47
C ASP A 20 2.20 9.12 16.90
N LYS A 21 2.10 8.28 15.87
CA LYS A 21 3.24 7.63 15.18
C LYS A 21 3.54 8.27 13.84
N ASN A 22 4.79 8.10 13.38
CA ASN A 22 5.17 8.39 12.00
C ASN A 22 4.85 7.16 11.15
N ILE A 23 4.12 7.33 10.05
CA ILE A 23 3.70 6.23 9.20
C ILE A 23 4.10 6.43 7.73
N ILE A 24 4.28 5.31 7.02
CA ILE A 24 4.31 5.27 5.56
C ILE A 24 3.00 4.64 5.09
N LEU A 25 2.23 5.39 4.30
CA LEU A 25 0.93 4.95 3.77
C LEU A 25 1.08 4.52 2.32
N PHE A 26 0.91 3.22 2.03
CA PHE A 26 1.04 2.68 0.68
C PHE A 26 -0.29 2.78 -0.07
N LEU A 27 -0.31 3.52 -1.17
CA LEU A 27 -1.49 3.78 -2.00
C LEU A 27 -1.33 3.19 -3.40
N GLY A 28 -2.41 2.80 -4.04
CA GLY A 28 -2.40 2.30 -5.43
C GLY A 28 -3.46 1.24 -5.68
N GLU A 29 -3.69 0.92 -6.95
CA GLU A 29 -4.66 -0.08 -7.39
C GLU A 29 -4.38 -1.50 -6.83
N THR A 30 -5.40 -2.36 -6.89
CA THR A 30 -5.23 -3.79 -6.60
C THR A 30 -4.18 -4.40 -7.52
N GLY A 31 -3.25 -5.16 -6.94
CA GLY A 31 -2.15 -5.75 -7.69
C GLY A 31 -0.99 -4.81 -8.02
N SER A 32 -0.97 -3.55 -7.57
CA SER A 32 0.16 -2.63 -7.78
C SER A 32 1.45 -3.02 -7.04
N GLY A 33 1.37 -3.97 -6.11
CA GLY A 33 2.52 -4.52 -5.38
C GLY A 33 2.74 -3.95 -3.97
N LYS A 34 1.72 -3.33 -3.36
CA LYS A 34 1.79 -2.76 -1.99
C LYS A 34 2.24 -3.77 -0.96
N SER A 35 1.47 -4.84 -0.76
CA SER A 35 1.77 -5.91 0.19
C SER A 35 3.13 -6.57 -0.06
N THR A 36 3.49 -6.80 -1.34
CA THR A 36 4.81 -7.32 -1.72
C THR A 36 5.95 -6.36 -1.33
N THR A 37 5.76 -5.06 -1.54
CA THR A 37 6.74 -4.03 -1.18
C THR A 37 6.89 -3.94 0.34
N ILE A 38 5.79 -4.03 1.08
CA ILE A 38 5.80 -4.03 2.56
C ILE A 38 6.55 -5.24 3.10
N HIS A 39 6.33 -6.45 2.55
CA HIS A 39 7.11 -7.63 2.92
C HIS A 39 8.61 -7.41 2.71
N PHE A 40 8.99 -6.89 1.55
CA PHE A 40 10.39 -6.61 1.22
C PHE A 40 11.02 -5.59 2.17
N LEU A 41 10.36 -4.45 2.37
CA LEU A 41 10.84 -3.38 3.26
C LEU A 41 10.89 -3.80 4.73
N ALA A 42 10.01 -4.69 5.16
CA ALA A 42 10.00 -5.25 6.50
C ALA A 42 10.96 -6.45 6.67
N GLY A 43 11.80 -6.74 5.68
CA GLY A 43 12.90 -7.71 5.77
C GLY A 43 12.53 -9.16 5.44
N SER A 44 11.42 -9.41 4.77
CA SER A 44 11.11 -10.77 4.27
C SER A 44 12.07 -11.16 3.16
N GLN A 45 12.50 -12.42 3.14
CA GLN A 45 13.17 -12.98 1.96
C GLN A 45 12.11 -13.30 0.90
N MET A 46 12.33 -12.87 -0.33
CA MET A 46 11.36 -12.99 -1.43
C MET A 46 11.85 -14.01 -2.46
N LYS A 47 10.92 -14.73 -3.08
CA LYS A 47 11.21 -15.68 -4.17
C LYS A 47 10.23 -15.49 -5.33
N HIS A 48 10.77 -15.58 -6.54
CA HIS A 48 9.96 -15.71 -7.75
C HIS A 48 9.49 -17.17 -7.92
N ILE A 49 8.18 -17.34 -8.10
CA ILE A 49 7.55 -18.63 -8.38
C ILE A 49 6.49 -18.45 -9.48
N VAL A 50 6.04 -19.57 -10.05
CA VAL A 50 4.90 -19.60 -10.97
C VAL A 50 3.74 -20.31 -10.26
N VAL A 51 2.59 -19.66 -10.17
CA VAL A 51 1.37 -20.20 -9.57
C VAL A 51 0.26 -20.13 -10.61
N ASN A 52 -0.29 -21.29 -11.01
CA ASN A 52 -1.34 -21.37 -12.04
C ASN A 52 -0.98 -20.63 -13.35
N GLY A 53 0.27 -20.72 -13.79
CA GLY A 53 0.77 -20.04 -14.99
C GLY A 53 1.06 -18.54 -14.82
N LEU A 54 0.86 -17.99 -13.63
CA LEU A 54 1.12 -16.57 -13.32
C LEU A 54 2.43 -16.42 -12.54
N ASN A 55 3.27 -15.47 -12.98
CA ASN A 55 4.46 -15.07 -12.23
C ASN A 55 4.05 -14.41 -10.90
N HIS A 56 4.65 -14.87 -9.81
CA HIS A 56 4.36 -14.39 -8.46
C HIS A 56 5.66 -14.20 -7.65
N ILE A 57 5.74 -13.08 -6.93
CA ILE A 57 6.79 -12.82 -5.95
C ILE A 57 6.18 -13.08 -4.57
N THR A 58 6.68 -14.10 -3.88
CA THR A 58 6.14 -14.56 -2.60
C THR A 58 7.21 -14.47 -1.49
N PRO A 59 6.83 -14.11 -0.25
CA PRO A 59 7.74 -14.21 0.89
C PRO A 59 7.99 -15.67 1.28
N ILE A 60 9.25 -16.06 1.48
CA ILE A 60 9.64 -17.43 1.89
C ILE A 60 10.20 -17.50 3.30
N ASN A 61 10.59 -16.36 3.89
CA ASN A 61 11.09 -16.27 5.26
C ASN A 61 10.60 -14.97 5.88
N ILE A 62 9.65 -15.09 6.81
CA ILE A 62 8.99 -13.96 7.47
C ILE A 62 9.43 -13.94 8.93
N LYS A 63 10.29 -12.99 9.28
CA LYS A 63 10.75 -12.80 10.66
C LYS A 63 9.84 -11.89 11.48
N ASN A 64 9.23 -10.89 10.83
CA ASN A 64 8.33 -9.94 11.49
C ASN A 64 6.92 -10.57 11.62
N SER A 65 6.41 -10.69 12.85
CA SER A 65 5.11 -11.29 13.13
C SER A 65 3.93 -10.50 12.58
N ASP A 66 4.05 -9.18 12.41
CA ASP A 66 2.99 -8.32 11.90
C ASP A 66 2.63 -8.68 10.45
N LEU A 67 3.62 -9.16 9.69
CA LEU A 67 3.46 -9.59 8.30
C LEU A 67 2.60 -10.84 8.13
N LYS A 68 2.25 -11.57 9.20
CA LYS A 68 1.30 -12.68 9.12
C LYS A 68 -0.10 -12.24 8.67
N LYS A 69 -0.41 -10.95 8.84
CA LYS A 69 -1.68 -10.33 8.43
C LYS A 69 -1.61 -9.73 7.02
N VAL A 70 -0.43 -9.70 6.41
CA VAL A 70 -0.20 -9.15 5.07
C VAL A 70 -0.09 -10.31 4.10
N THR A 71 -0.98 -10.36 3.11
CA THR A 71 -1.02 -11.45 2.13
C THR A 71 -0.59 -10.95 0.77
N THR A 72 0.28 -11.70 0.09
CA THR A 72 0.59 -11.49 -1.33
C THR A 72 -0.15 -12.51 -2.18
N SER A 73 -0.74 -12.09 -3.30
CA SER A 73 -1.45 -12.97 -4.23
C SER A 73 -1.06 -12.68 -5.68
N PRO A 74 -0.98 -13.70 -6.55
CA PRO A 74 -0.85 -13.48 -7.99
C PRO A 74 -2.17 -13.02 -8.64
N PHE A 75 -3.30 -13.15 -7.93
CA PHE A 75 -4.62 -12.79 -8.44
C PHE A 75 -4.95 -11.33 -8.12
N ALA A 76 -5.61 -10.65 -9.05
CA ALA A 76 -6.06 -9.27 -8.91
C ALA A 76 -7.37 -9.19 -8.11
N ARG A 77 -7.38 -9.71 -6.88
CA ARG A 77 -8.47 -9.52 -5.91
C ARG A 77 -7.88 -8.90 -4.66
N SER A 78 -8.54 -7.86 -4.13
CA SER A 78 -8.07 -7.25 -2.89
C SER A 78 -8.34 -8.19 -1.72
N GLU A 79 -7.27 -8.70 -1.12
CA GLU A 79 -7.34 -9.42 0.15
C GLU A 79 -7.41 -8.42 1.33
N THR A 80 -6.99 -7.16 1.10
CA THR A 80 -6.93 -6.09 2.10
C THR A 80 -8.22 -5.27 2.06
N ARG A 81 -9.01 -5.33 3.13
CA ARG A 81 -10.30 -4.60 3.27
C ARG A 81 -10.26 -3.45 4.28
N TYR A 82 -9.14 -3.30 4.97
CA TYR A 82 -8.87 -2.27 5.98
C TYR A 82 -7.37 -2.05 6.07
N ILE A 83 -6.93 -0.95 6.67
CA ILE A 83 -5.49 -0.69 6.85
C ILE A 83 -4.87 -1.79 7.71
N THR A 84 -3.84 -2.45 7.18
CA THR A 84 -3.01 -3.37 7.95
C THR A 84 -1.69 -2.69 8.28
N THR A 85 -1.33 -2.69 9.56
CA THR A 85 -0.12 -2.02 10.07
C THR A 85 0.99 -3.04 10.29
N VAL A 86 2.21 -2.65 9.92
CA VAL A 86 3.43 -3.44 10.11
C VAL A 86 4.48 -2.55 10.74
N THR A 87 4.89 -2.87 11.96
CA THR A 87 5.93 -2.12 12.66
C THR A 87 7.30 -2.62 12.20
N VAL A 88 8.15 -1.73 11.71
CA VAL A 88 9.50 -2.04 11.26
C VAL A 88 10.49 -1.31 12.15
N ASN A 89 11.26 -2.08 12.92
CA ASN A 89 12.42 -1.56 13.64
C ASN A 89 13.61 -1.50 12.69
N PHE A 90 14.25 -0.34 12.58
CA PHE A 90 15.35 -0.14 11.63
C PHE A 90 16.53 -1.09 11.88
N LYS A 91 16.86 -1.40 13.14
CA LYS A 91 17.96 -2.34 13.46
C LYS A 91 17.69 -3.75 12.91
N HIS A 92 16.43 -4.21 12.94
CA HIS A 92 16.07 -5.55 12.48
C HIS A 92 16.20 -5.74 10.97
N ILE A 93 16.20 -4.65 10.21
CA ILE A 93 16.38 -4.66 8.75
C ILE A 93 17.75 -4.12 8.32
N GLY A 94 18.69 -3.93 9.26
CA GLY A 94 20.04 -3.42 8.96
C GLY A 94 20.09 -1.92 8.62
N GLY A 95 19.12 -1.14 9.10
CA GLY A 95 19.09 0.31 8.93
C GLY A 95 20.19 1.03 9.70
N PHE A 96 20.60 2.19 9.19
CA PHE A 96 21.71 3.00 9.74
C PHE A 96 21.31 3.92 10.90
N THR A 97 20.03 3.87 11.33
CA THR A 97 19.48 4.76 12.36
C THR A 97 18.66 3.97 13.37
N ASP A 98 18.55 4.50 14.58
CA ASP A 98 17.69 3.94 15.61
C ASP A 98 16.24 4.39 15.43
N GLY A 99 15.30 3.55 15.87
CA GLY A 99 13.86 3.85 15.84
C GLY A 99 13.04 2.84 15.05
N ASP A 100 11.76 3.18 14.92
CA ASP A 100 10.73 2.41 14.25
C ASP A 100 9.92 3.27 13.29
N ILE A 101 9.33 2.61 12.29
CA ILE A 101 8.32 3.19 11.42
C ILE A 101 7.20 2.19 11.21
N ILE A 102 5.97 2.68 11.05
CA ILE A 102 4.83 1.83 10.73
C ILE A 102 4.55 1.91 9.24
N LEU A 103 4.57 0.76 8.57
CA LEU A 103 4.13 0.61 7.19
C LEU A 103 2.65 0.26 7.19
N CYS A 104 1.84 1.00 6.44
CA CYS A 104 0.40 0.80 6.35
C CYS A 104 0.03 0.28 4.96
N ASP A 105 -0.39 -0.98 4.87
CA ASP A 105 -1.00 -1.56 3.68
C ASP A 105 -2.46 -1.12 3.60
N THR A 106 -2.85 -0.43 2.53
CA THR A 106 -4.25 -0.05 2.30
C THR A 106 -4.93 -1.02 1.34
N PRO A 107 -6.27 -1.10 1.36
CA PRO A 107 -7.03 -1.67 0.26
C PRO A 107 -6.57 -1.08 -1.09
N GLY A 108 -6.58 -1.91 -2.13
CA GLY A 108 -6.41 -1.42 -3.49
C GLY A 108 -7.62 -0.58 -3.91
N PHE A 109 -7.36 0.49 -4.65
CA PHE A 109 -8.41 1.22 -5.35
C PHE A 109 -8.87 0.44 -6.58
N GLU A 110 -10.10 0.73 -7.05
CA GLU A 110 -10.77 0.01 -8.14
C GLU A 110 -11.07 -1.45 -7.80
N ASP A 111 -11.40 -1.72 -6.53
CA ASP A 111 -11.83 -3.06 -6.16
C ASP A 111 -13.20 -3.36 -6.77
N THR A 112 -13.45 -4.62 -7.13
CA THR A 112 -14.64 -5.10 -7.88
C THR A 112 -16.00 -4.89 -7.18
N ASN A 113 -16.05 -4.10 -6.11
CA ASN A 113 -17.21 -3.88 -5.25
C ASN A 113 -17.95 -2.56 -5.53
N GLY A 114 -17.52 -1.78 -6.54
CA GLY A 114 -18.19 -0.55 -6.98
C GLY A 114 -17.62 0.74 -6.36
N PRO A 115 -17.89 1.91 -6.98
CA PRO A 115 -17.32 3.20 -6.57
C PRO A 115 -17.67 3.61 -5.13
N GLU A 116 -18.80 3.14 -4.60
CA GLU A 116 -19.24 3.41 -3.22
C GLU A 116 -18.33 2.75 -2.18
N VAL A 117 -17.85 1.53 -2.47
CA VAL A 117 -16.95 0.79 -1.58
C VAL A 117 -15.55 1.41 -1.58
N ASP A 118 -15.09 1.91 -2.72
CA ASP A 118 -13.84 2.65 -2.83
C ASP A 118 -13.89 3.95 -2.01
N ILE A 119 -15.01 4.69 -2.06
CA ILE A 119 -15.22 5.88 -1.23
C ILE A 119 -15.22 5.51 0.26
N ALA A 120 -15.92 4.45 0.65
CA ALA A 120 -15.99 4.00 2.05
C ALA A 120 -14.61 3.58 2.58
N ASN A 121 -13.86 2.78 1.80
CA ASN A 121 -12.48 2.39 2.10
C ASN A 121 -11.60 3.63 2.26
N GLY A 122 -11.77 4.59 1.35
CA GLY A 122 -11.09 5.87 1.38
C GLY A 122 -11.33 6.67 2.65
N ILE A 123 -12.60 6.81 3.05
CA ILE A 123 -12.98 7.48 4.31
C ILE A 123 -12.38 6.75 5.51
N GLY A 124 -12.38 5.42 5.51
CA GLY A 124 -11.75 4.60 6.55
C GLY A 124 -10.24 4.90 6.67
N VAL A 125 -9.55 4.97 5.54
CA VAL A 125 -8.12 5.35 5.50
C VAL A 125 -7.90 6.73 6.09
N VAL A 126 -8.65 7.73 5.63
CA VAL A 126 -8.53 9.12 6.12
C VAL A 126 -8.79 9.21 7.61
N ARG A 127 -9.81 8.53 8.12
CA ARG A 127 -10.14 8.52 9.55
C ARG A 127 -9.02 7.91 10.39
N ALA A 128 -8.45 6.79 9.95
CA ALA A 128 -7.37 6.14 10.68
C ALA A 128 -6.13 7.04 10.77
N VAL A 129 -5.75 7.70 9.66
CA VAL A 129 -4.49 8.46 9.62
C VAL A 129 -4.56 9.85 10.26
N LYS A 130 -5.77 10.38 10.53
CA LYS A 130 -5.96 11.71 11.15
C LYS A 130 -5.28 11.87 12.52
N GLY A 131 -5.09 10.77 13.26
CA GLY A 131 -4.43 10.77 14.58
C GLY A 131 -2.92 10.55 14.54
N CYS A 132 -2.31 10.41 13.36
CA CYS A 132 -0.88 10.16 13.23
C CYS A 132 -0.05 11.43 13.51
N LYS A 133 1.20 11.25 13.96
CA LYS A 133 2.16 12.35 14.10
C LYS A 133 2.60 12.89 12.74
N SER A 134 2.89 11.98 11.80
CA SER A 134 3.17 12.33 10.41
C SER A 134 2.83 11.18 9.48
N VAL A 135 2.51 11.52 8.22
CA VAL A 135 2.16 10.55 7.17
C VAL A 135 3.05 10.82 5.97
N LYS A 136 3.75 9.79 5.48
CA LYS A 136 4.47 9.79 4.21
C LYS A 136 3.69 8.92 3.20
N PRO A 137 2.91 9.51 2.29
CA PRO A 137 2.22 8.74 1.27
C PRO A 137 3.21 8.21 0.22
N VAL A 138 3.09 6.93 -0.11
CA VAL A 138 3.88 6.25 -1.15
C VAL A 138 2.92 5.62 -2.15
N VAL A 139 2.92 6.14 -3.37
CA VAL A 139 2.00 5.74 -4.44
C VAL A 139 2.69 4.71 -5.34
N LEU A 140 2.12 3.51 -5.41
CA LEU A 140 2.63 2.42 -6.24
C LEU A 140 1.89 2.39 -7.57
N ILE A 141 2.66 2.47 -8.64
CA ILE A 141 2.17 2.46 -10.02
C ILE A 141 2.81 1.26 -10.72
N SER A 142 2.01 0.26 -11.09
CA SER A 142 2.53 -0.88 -11.83
C SER A 142 2.56 -0.62 -13.32
N TYR A 143 3.56 -1.16 -14.02
CA TYR A 143 3.64 -1.04 -15.48
C TYR A 143 2.35 -1.46 -16.18
N LYS A 144 1.73 -2.54 -15.70
CA LYS A 144 0.47 -3.07 -16.23
C LYS A 144 -0.73 -2.15 -15.98
N SER A 145 -0.75 -1.42 -14.86
CA SER A 145 -1.88 -0.55 -14.49
C SER A 145 -1.83 0.82 -15.16
N ILE A 146 -0.67 1.28 -15.62
CA ILE A 146 -0.56 2.56 -16.34
C ILE A 146 -1.52 2.59 -17.53
N GLY A 147 -1.63 1.47 -18.25
CA GLY A 147 -2.48 1.31 -19.43
C GLY A 147 -2.12 2.29 -20.55
N ASP A 148 -2.97 2.35 -21.57
CA ASP A 148 -2.77 3.28 -22.68
C ASP A 148 -3.01 4.72 -22.24
N ARG A 149 -2.15 5.64 -22.71
CA ARG A 149 -2.24 7.08 -22.45
C ARG A 149 -2.26 7.44 -20.95
N CYS A 150 -1.60 6.63 -20.13
CA CYS A 150 -1.48 6.79 -18.67
C CYS A 150 -2.83 6.89 -17.96
N ARG A 151 -3.83 6.13 -18.39
CA ARG A 151 -5.18 6.17 -17.82
C ARG A 151 -5.18 5.82 -16.32
N GLY A 152 -4.49 4.76 -15.91
CA GLY A 152 -4.45 4.36 -14.49
C GLY A 152 -3.78 5.42 -13.60
N VAL A 153 -2.83 6.18 -14.13
CA VAL A 153 -2.23 7.32 -13.40
C VAL A 153 -3.27 8.42 -13.15
N LYS A 154 -4.15 8.70 -14.13
CA LYS A 154 -5.22 9.70 -13.99
C LYS A 154 -6.26 9.25 -12.97
N GLU A 155 -6.70 7.99 -13.06
CA GLU A 155 -7.67 7.39 -12.13
C GLU A 155 -7.12 7.43 -10.70
N LEU A 156 -5.87 7.00 -10.50
CA LEU A 156 -5.19 7.09 -9.22
C LEU A 156 -5.10 8.54 -8.71
N ALA A 157 -4.76 9.51 -9.57
CA ALA A 157 -4.72 10.91 -9.17
C ALA A 157 -6.09 11.41 -8.68
N HIS A 158 -7.19 11.04 -9.35
CA HIS A 158 -8.54 11.40 -8.90
C HIS A 158 -8.86 10.83 -7.52
N VAL A 159 -8.51 9.57 -7.28
CA VAL A 159 -8.72 8.93 -5.98
C VAL A 159 -7.92 9.66 -4.89
N VAL A 160 -6.62 9.89 -5.10
CA VAL A 160 -5.78 10.52 -4.08
C VAL A 160 -6.22 11.97 -3.80
N VAL A 161 -6.67 12.72 -4.82
CA VAL A 161 -7.27 14.06 -4.64
C VAL A 161 -8.56 14.01 -3.83
N GLY A 162 -9.39 12.98 -4.02
CA GLY A 162 -10.61 12.78 -3.22
C GLY A 162 -10.33 12.43 -1.76
N LEU A 163 -9.23 11.71 -1.48
CA LEU A 163 -8.86 11.28 -0.13
C LEU A 163 -8.23 12.39 0.70
N ILE A 164 -7.39 13.22 0.08
CA ILE A 164 -6.56 14.20 0.78
C ILE A 164 -6.92 15.60 0.27
N PRO A 165 -7.83 16.31 0.98
CA PRO A 165 -8.14 17.70 0.66
C PRO A 165 -6.85 18.54 0.67
N GLY A 166 -6.68 19.40 -0.35
CA GLY A 166 -5.48 20.25 -0.45
C GLY A 166 -4.21 19.50 -0.88
N ILE A 167 -4.32 18.31 -1.48
CA ILE A 167 -3.16 17.55 -1.95
C ILE A 167 -2.25 18.33 -2.91
N LYS A 168 -2.82 19.23 -3.72
CA LYS A 168 -2.05 20.01 -4.71
C LYS A 168 -0.92 20.80 -4.03
N ASP A 169 -1.20 21.34 -2.85
CA ASP A 169 -0.24 22.13 -2.07
C ASP A 169 0.81 21.23 -1.38
N ASN A 170 0.55 19.92 -1.29
CA ASN A 170 1.33 18.95 -0.55
C ASN A 170 1.91 17.83 -1.43
N ILE A 171 1.90 17.99 -2.77
CA ILE A 171 2.29 16.91 -3.68
C ILE A 171 3.76 16.49 -3.51
N LYS A 172 4.62 17.41 -3.06
CA LYS A 172 6.03 17.13 -2.74
C LYS A 172 6.21 16.18 -1.56
N ALA A 173 5.19 16.01 -0.72
CA ALA A 173 5.21 15.04 0.37
C ALA A 173 5.06 13.60 -0.14
N PHE A 174 4.56 13.39 -1.37
CA PHE A 174 4.36 12.05 -1.93
C PHE A 174 5.66 11.47 -2.47
N SER A 175 5.78 10.16 -2.41
CA SER A 175 6.80 9.41 -3.13
C SER A 175 6.12 8.40 -4.06
N TYR A 176 6.78 8.06 -5.15
CA TYR A 176 6.23 7.18 -6.18
C TYR A 176 7.15 5.98 -6.36
N ILE A 177 6.56 4.78 -6.42
CA ILE A 177 7.29 3.54 -6.70
C ILE A 177 6.69 2.91 -7.94
N PHE A 178 7.53 2.74 -8.96
CA PHE A 178 7.17 2.08 -10.21
C PHE A 178 7.47 0.59 -10.11
N THR A 179 6.45 -0.26 -10.21
CA THR A 179 6.58 -1.71 -10.03
C THR A 179 6.33 -2.47 -11.33
N LYS A 180 6.93 -3.67 -11.44
CA LYS A 180 6.73 -4.59 -12.58
C LYS A 180 7.11 -4.02 -13.96
N PHE A 181 7.95 -2.99 -13.99
CA PHE A 181 8.48 -2.47 -15.25
C PHE A 181 9.46 -3.48 -15.86
N PRO A 182 9.27 -3.86 -17.13
CA PRO A 182 10.22 -4.72 -17.81
C PRO A 182 11.56 -3.99 -17.98
N ASP A 183 12.65 -4.74 -18.04
CA ASP A 183 14.00 -4.17 -18.16
C ASP A 183 14.15 -3.27 -19.39
N SER A 184 13.46 -3.59 -20.48
CA SER A 184 13.43 -2.80 -21.72
C SER A 184 12.85 -1.39 -21.54
N GLU A 185 11.98 -1.18 -20.55
CA GLU A 185 11.29 0.08 -20.29
C GLU A 185 11.97 0.90 -19.19
N LYS A 186 13.04 0.41 -18.57
CA LYS A 186 13.74 1.17 -17.51
C LYS A 186 14.28 2.51 -18.00
N GLN A 187 14.66 2.59 -19.28
CA GLN A 187 15.22 3.80 -19.88
C GLN A 187 14.15 4.89 -20.14
N THR A 188 12.87 4.53 -20.16
CA THR A 188 11.76 5.47 -20.42
C THR A 188 11.27 6.16 -19.15
N ILE A 189 11.73 5.73 -17.97
CA ILE A 189 11.43 6.35 -16.68
C ILE A 189 12.50 7.39 -16.35
N HIS A 190 12.21 8.67 -16.61
CA HIS A 190 13.06 9.77 -16.16
C HIS A 190 12.76 10.08 -14.68
N ALA A 191 13.70 9.74 -13.79
CA ALA A 191 13.70 10.27 -12.42
C ALA A 191 14.28 11.69 -12.47
N TYR A 192 13.51 12.68 -12.04
CA TYR A 192 13.98 14.05 -11.80
C TYR A 192 14.62 14.17 -10.42
#